data_AF-A0A318H0Z5-F1
#
_entry.id   AF-A0A318H0Z5-F1
#
_cell.length_a   1.000
_cell.length_b   1.000
_cell.length_c   1.000
_cell.angle_alpha   90.00
_cell.angle_beta   90.00
_cell.angle_gamma   90.00
#
_symmetry.space_group_name_H-M   'P 1'
#
loop_
_entity.id
_entity.type
_entity.pdbx_description
1 polymer ?
#
loop_
_entity_poly.entity_id
_entity_poly.type
_entity_poly.pdbx_seq_one_letter_code
_entity_poly.pdbx_strand_id
1 'polypeptide(L)'
;MLGWNALPRPRPLSLALQGGGAHGAYTWGVLDALLESGRFDFDGISGTSAGAMNAIVMAHGLASVAAGASRPRAAEAAREALASFWEALATQLPFDWLTGGDVSNPTLSPAARILMQWSQVLAPHQLNPLQLNPLRDVLERHVDFERLRRDSPVRLFIAATQANTGRLRLFRNAEMSVDVALASACLPTLHPAVLIDGEPYWDGGYSANPALFPLVQHARAPDLLIVLLSNPQHTATPTSVADIRLRALEIGFNAAFLREAVALGEACAQARHPTFVIGAQERRLVRLRFHLIDASDALGHLSAHTRMLPHRPFLQWLFEQGRARTRAWLAHEGCRVGQLGTVDLQALFACRSPATLDDGRRADELLAG
;
A
#
# COMPACT_ATOMS: atom_id res chain seq x y z
N MET A 1 -1.23 48.01 -4.35
CA MET A 1 -2.10 46.81 -4.30
C MET A 1 -1.22 45.58 -4.48
N LEU A 2 -0.82 44.94 -3.39
CA LEU A 2 -0.07 43.69 -3.43
C LEU A 2 -1.04 42.58 -3.85
N GLY A 3 -0.77 41.95 -5.00
CA GLY A 3 -1.58 40.87 -5.55
C GLY A 3 -1.66 39.72 -4.56
N TRP A 4 -2.88 39.32 -4.22
CA TRP A 4 -3.14 38.10 -3.49
C TRP A 4 -2.75 36.93 -4.40
N ASN A 5 -1.54 36.40 -4.23
CA ASN A 5 -1.17 35.11 -4.81
C ASN A 5 -2.05 34.05 -4.16
N ALA A 6 -3.18 33.73 -4.80
CA ALA A 6 -3.97 32.57 -4.44
C ALA A 6 -3.05 31.34 -4.47
N LEU A 7 -3.01 30.59 -3.37
CA LEU A 7 -2.30 29.32 -3.34
C LEU A 7 -2.77 28.47 -4.52
N PRO A 8 -1.87 27.81 -5.26
CA PRO A 8 -2.26 27.00 -6.42
C PRO A 8 -3.31 25.97 -6.00
N ARG A 9 -4.35 25.79 -6.83
CA ARG A 9 -5.41 24.83 -6.55
C ARG A 9 -4.81 23.43 -6.36
N PRO A 10 -5.17 22.72 -5.28
CA PRO A 10 -4.65 21.38 -5.03
C PRO A 10 -5.07 20.42 -6.14
N ARG A 11 -4.17 19.48 -6.45
CA ARG A 11 -4.38 18.57 -7.57
C ARG A 11 -5.06 17.29 -7.08
N PRO A 12 -6.14 16.83 -7.74
CA PRO A 12 -6.81 15.60 -7.35
C PRO A 12 -5.88 14.40 -7.59
N LEU A 13 -5.74 13.54 -6.58
CA LEU A 13 -4.84 12.39 -6.57
C LEU A 13 -5.54 11.18 -5.94
N SER A 14 -5.46 10.03 -6.60
CA SER A 14 -5.81 8.74 -6.00
C SER A 14 -4.57 8.02 -5.50
N LEU A 15 -4.70 7.23 -4.45
CA LEU A 15 -3.60 6.48 -3.85
C LEU A 15 -3.88 4.97 -3.91
N ALA A 16 -2.90 4.19 -4.32
CA ALA A 16 -2.94 2.73 -4.21
C ALA A 16 -1.84 2.30 -3.24
N LEU A 17 -2.23 1.80 -2.07
CA LEU A 17 -1.34 1.54 -0.94
C LEU A 17 -1.11 0.04 -0.75
N GLN A 18 0.10 -0.43 -1.07
CA GLN A 18 0.47 -1.82 -0.89
C GLN A 18 0.54 -2.20 0.59
N GLY A 19 0.09 -3.41 0.91
CA GLY A 19 0.30 -4.08 2.18
C GLY A 19 1.70 -4.70 2.28
N GLY A 20 2.28 -4.64 3.47
CA GLY A 20 3.61 -5.17 3.77
C GLY A 20 3.86 -5.43 5.26
N GLY A 21 2.81 -5.61 6.06
CA GLY A 21 2.93 -5.74 7.51
C GLY A 21 3.55 -4.49 8.15
N ALA A 22 4.55 -4.67 9.02
CA ALA A 22 5.29 -3.59 9.67
C ALA A 22 5.93 -2.59 8.68
N HIS A 23 6.27 -3.03 7.47
CA HIS A 23 6.76 -2.13 6.41
C HIS A 23 5.72 -1.08 6.00
N GLY A 24 4.45 -1.23 6.39
CA GLY A 24 3.43 -0.20 6.27
C GLY A 24 3.79 1.12 6.96
N ALA A 25 4.69 1.13 7.94
CA ALA A 25 5.21 2.37 8.53
C ALA A 25 6.00 3.23 7.53
N TYR A 26 6.58 2.62 6.49
CA TYR A 26 7.12 3.36 5.35
C TYR A 26 6.02 4.13 4.62
N THR A 27 4.88 3.47 4.36
CA THR A 27 3.72 4.12 3.75
C THR A 27 3.15 5.22 4.64
N TRP A 28 3.18 5.06 5.97
CA TRP A 28 2.85 6.16 6.89
C TRP A 28 3.75 7.39 6.67
N GLY A 29 5.06 7.20 6.54
CA GLY A 29 5.97 8.28 6.20
C GLY A 29 5.67 8.93 4.84
N VAL A 30 5.29 8.12 3.85
CA VAL A 30 4.85 8.62 2.54
C VAL A 30 3.62 9.53 2.69
N LEU A 31 2.59 9.05 3.37
CA LEU A 31 1.35 9.80 3.57
C LEU A 31 1.59 11.09 4.37
N ASP A 32 2.43 11.04 5.41
CA ASP A 32 2.78 12.22 6.21
C ASP A 32 3.37 13.33 5.34
N ALA A 33 4.36 13.01 4.51
CA ALA A 33 4.99 13.99 3.62
C ALA A 33 4.04 14.50 2.52
N LEU A 34 3.15 13.64 2.00
CA LEU A 34 2.13 14.07 1.03
C LEU A 34 1.12 15.04 1.66
N LEU A 35 0.65 14.75 2.88
CA LEU A 35 -0.26 15.60 3.65
C LEU A 35 0.40 16.93 4.03
N GLU A 36 1.63 16.89 4.55
CA GLU A 36 2.46 18.07 4.90
C GLU A 36 2.66 19.00 3.69
N SER A 37 2.77 18.45 2.48
CA SER A 37 2.98 19.26 1.27
C SER A 37 1.81 20.19 0.93
N GLY A 38 0.59 19.84 1.33
CA GLY A 38 -0.64 20.56 0.98
C GLY A 38 -0.97 20.62 -0.53
N ARG A 39 -0.21 19.91 -1.39
CA ARG A 39 -0.32 20.02 -2.86
C ARG A 39 -1.48 19.24 -3.47
N PHE A 40 -2.02 18.28 -2.73
CA PHE A 40 -2.95 17.27 -3.28
C PHE A 40 -4.30 17.24 -2.57
N ASP A 41 -5.31 16.85 -3.33
CA ASP A 41 -6.65 16.51 -2.88
C ASP A 41 -6.88 15.02 -3.08
N PHE A 42 -7.08 14.27 -1.99
CA PHE A 42 -7.14 12.82 -2.07
C PHE A 42 -8.56 12.38 -2.41
N ASP A 43 -8.70 11.73 -3.56
CA ASP A 43 -10.00 11.47 -4.17
C ASP A 43 -10.49 10.04 -3.95
N GLY A 44 -9.56 9.08 -3.98
CA GLY A 44 -9.80 7.69 -3.65
C GLY A 44 -8.53 7.01 -3.16
N ILE A 45 -8.66 6.08 -2.23
CA ILE A 45 -7.55 5.28 -1.70
C ILE A 45 -7.96 3.82 -1.77
N SER A 46 -7.17 3.02 -2.49
CA SER A 46 -7.20 1.57 -2.36
C SER A 46 -6.11 1.10 -1.41
N GLY A 47 -6.43 0.13 -0.57
CA GLY A 47 -5.51 -0.36 0.43
C GLY A 47 -5.74 -1.83 0.73
N THR A 48 -4.63 -2.51 1.02
CA THR A 48 -4.60 -3.92 1.39
C THR A 48 -3.74 -4.08 2.64
N SER A 49 -4.18 -4.85 3.63
CA SER A 49 -3.39 -5.15 4.85
C SER A 49 -2.91 -3.85 5.53
N ALA A 50 -1.61 -3.70 5.78
CA ALA A 50 -1.07 -2.45 6.35
C ALA A 50 -1.38 -1.19 5.50
N GLY A 51 -1.53 -1.34 4.17
CA GLY A 51 -1.99 -0.26 3.29
C GLY A 51 -3.45 0.11 3.55
N ALA A 52 -4.31 -0.86 3.89
CA ALA A 52 -5.69 -0.62 4.32
C ALA A 52 -5.75 0.15 5.65
N MET A 53 -4.89 -0.20 6.61
CA MET A 53 -4.81 0.52 7.89
C MET A 53 -4.46 1.99 7.68
N ASN A 54 -3.41 2.26 6.89
CA ASN A 54 -3.03 3.61 6.52
C ASN A 54 -4.16 4.36 5.80
N ALA A 55 -4.87 3.72 4.86
CA ALA A 55 -6.01 4.31 4.16
C ALA A 55 -7.15 4.71 5.11
N ILE A 56 -7.55 3.78 5.99
CA ILE A 56 -8.65 3.94 6.94
C ILE A 56 -8.32 5.06 7.95
N VAL A 57 -7.13 5.02 8.54
CA VAL A 57 -6.71 6.00 9.57
C VAL A 57 -6.53 7.39 8.97
N MET A 58 -5.93 7.49 7.78
CA MET A 58 -5.85 8.76 7.04
C MET A 58 -7.23 9.34 6.75
N ALA A 59 -8.14 8.52 6.22
CA ALA A 59 -9.50 8.95 5.90
C ALA A 59 -10.31 9.33 7.16
N HIS A 60 -10.09 8.65 8.28
CA HIS A 60 -10.65 9.01 9.58
C HIS A 60 -10.16 10.39 10.04
N GLY A 61 -8.84 10.63 10.04
CA GLY A 61 -8.29 11.91 10.45
C GLY A 61 -8.71 13.05 9.52
N LEU A 62 -8.80 12.84 8.20
CA LEU A 62 -9.37 13.81 7.27
C LEU A 62 -10.84 14.14 7.57
N ALA A 63 -11.64 13.17 8.03
CA ALA A 63 -13.05 13.35 8.40
C ALA A 63 -13.25 13.88 9.82
N SER A 64 -12.19 13.90 10.65
CA SER A 64 -12.29 14.23 12.08
C SER A 64 -12.56 15.71 12.36
N VAL A 65 -12.26 16.59 11.40
CA VAL A 65 -12.40 18.03 11.52
C VAL A 65 -13.84 18.49 11.20
N ALA A 66 -14.24 19.64 11.73
CA ALA A 66 -15.57 20.20 11.47
C ALA A 66 -15.80 20.47 9.97
N ALA A 67 -17.05 20.35 9.52
CA ALA A 67 -17.43 20.70 8.16
C ALA A 67 -17.02 22.15 7.83
N GLY A 68 -16.29 22.34 6.73
CA GLY A 68 -15.74 23.64 6.34
C GLY A 68 -14.39 24.00 6.98
N ALA A 69 -13.78 23.12 7.77
CA ALA A 69 -12.40 23.29 8.23
C ALA A 69 -11.43 23.47 7.06
N SER A 70 -10.37 24.24 7.30
CA SER A 70 -9.35 24.47 6.27
C SER A 70 -8.65 23.16 5.92
N ARG A 71 -8.27 23.03 4.64
CA ARG A 71 -7.53 21.85 4.16
C ARG A 71 -6.25 21.56 4.95
N PRO A 72 -5.42 22.56 5.32
CA PRO A 72 -4.26 22.32 6.16
C PRO A 72 -4.63 21.71 7.51
N ARG A 73 -5.75 22.13 8.12
CA ARG A 73 -6.20 21.55 9.40
C ARG A 73 -6.66 20.10 9.25
N ALA A 74 -7.39 19.78 8.18
CA ALA A 74 -7.77 18.40 7.87
C ALA A 74 -6.53 17.52 7.62
N ALA A 75 -5.55 18.05 6.89
CA ALA A 75 -4.30 17.35 6.62
C ALA A 75 -3.52 17.08 7.92
N GLU A 76 -3.42 18.06 8.81
CA GLU A 76 -2.74 17.89 10.10
C GLU A 76 -3.45 16.85 10.98
N ALA A 77 -4.79 16.87 11.03
CA ALA A 77 -5.56 15.86 11.77
C ALA A 77 -5.34 14.44 11.23
N ALA A 78 -5.18 14.28 9.91
CA ALA A 78 -4.83 13.00 9.30
C ALA A 78 -3.42 12.53 9.68
N ARG A 79 -2.45 13.44 9.78
CA ARG A 79 -1.09 13.13 10.23
C ARG A 79 -1.07 12.72 11.70
N GLU A 80 -1.76 13.48 12.56
CA GLU A 80 -1.94 13.20 13.99
C GLU A 80 -2.56 11.80 14.19
N ALA A 81 -3.62 11.48 13.45
CA ALA A 81 -4.29 10.18 13.54
C ALA A 81 -3.36 9.02 13.12
N LEU A 82 -2.63 9.17 12.01
CA LEU A 82 -1.66 8.16 11.56
C LEU A 82 -0.55 7.95 12.60
N ALA A 83 -0.01 9.04 13.17
CA ALA A 83 1.04 8.96 14.17
C ALA A 83 0.56 8.24 15.44
N SER A 84 -0.60 8.63 15.97
CA SER A 84 -1.19 7.98 17.16
C SER A 84 -1.42 6.48 16.93
N PHE A 85 -1.94 6.09 15.77
CA PHE A 85 -2.17 4.68 15.43
C PHE A 85 -0.87 3.86 15.41
N TRP A 86 0.17 4.34 14.72
CA TRP A 86 1.44 3.61 14.63
C TRP A 86 2.20 3.57 15.95
N GLU A 87 2.13 4.64 16.77
CA GLU A 87 2.68 4.65 18.12
C GLU A 87 1.94 3.67 19.05
N ALA A 88 0.61 3.59 18.95
CA ALA A 88 -0.18 2.64 19.71
C ALA A 88 0.11 1.18 19.31
N LEU A 89 0.36 0.90 18.03
CA LEU A 89 0.81 -0.42 17.58
C LEU A 89 2.20 -0.77 18.09
N ALA A 90 3.12 0.20 18.09
CA ALA A 90 4.49 0.02 18.53
C ALA A 90 4.62 -0.30 20.04
N THR A 91 3.57 -0.05 20.83
CA THR A 91 3.53 -0.27 22.27
C THR A 91 2.77 -1.54 22.70
N GLN A 92 2.15 -2.27 21.76
CA GLN A 92 1.36 -3.47 22.09
C GLN A 92 2.18 -4.66 22.57
N LEU A 93 3.45 -4.75 22.17
CA LEU A 93 4.29 -5.92 22.44
C LEU A 93 5.68 -5.45 22.91
N PRO A 94 6.21 -5.96 24.06
CA PRO A 94 7.53 -5.61 24.57
C PRO A 94 8.63 -6.30 23.74
N PHE A 95 8.75 -5.91 22.47
CA PHE A 95 9.66 -6.52 21.49
C PHE A 95 11.14 -6.22 21.76
N ASP A 96 11.45 -5.26 22.63
CA ASP A 96 12.84 -4.91 22.99
C ASP A 96 13.63 -6.12 23.52
N TRP A 97 12.96 -7.12 24.09
CA TRP A 97 13.58 -8.38 24.55
C TRP A 97 13.64 -9.49 23.49
N LEU A 98 12.93 -9.32 22.37
CA LEU A 98 12.78 -10.29 21.29
C LEU A 98 13.59 -9.92 20.04
N THR A 99 14.16 -8.71 20.01
CA THR A 99 14.96 -8.19 18.89
C THR A 99 16.41 -7.95 19.28
N GLY A 100 17.33 -8.15 18.34
CA GLY A 100 18.73 -7.72 18.42
C GLY A 100 19.22 -7.18 17.09
N GLY A 101 20.47 -6.71 17.02
CA GLY A 101 21.03 -6.11 15.80
C GLY A 101 20.77 -4.60 15.70
N ASP A 102 21.07 -4.03 14.53
CA ASP A 102 20.90 -2.59 14.27
C ASP A 102 19.42 -2.27 13.94
N VAL A 103 18.99 -1.04 14.24
CA VAL A 103 17.64 -0.52 13.95
C VAL A 103 17.33 -0.62 12.46
N SER A 104 18.34 -0.41 11.60
CA SER A 104 18.19 -0.49 10.14
C SER A 104 18.07 -1.93 9.62
N ASN A 105 18.48 -2.94 10.39
CA ASN A 105 18.40 -4.35 10.03
C ASN A 105 18.17 -5.23 11.27
N PRO A 106 16.96 -5.18 11.86
CA PRO A 106 16.69 -5.87 13.10
C PRO A 106 16.62 -7.39 12.86
N THR A 107 17.23 -8.13 13.78
CA THR A 107 17.21 -9.59 13.80
C THR A 107 16.35 -10.09 14.94
N LEU A 108 15.66 -11.21 14.72
CA LEU A 108 14.93 -11.89 15.79
C LEU A 108 15.92 -12.62 16.70
N SER A 109 15.73 -12.50 18.02
CA SER A 109 16.49 -13.28 18.98
C SER A 109 16.27 -14.79 18.76
N PRO A 110 17.21 -15.67 19.16
CA PRO A 110 17.04 -17.12 19.01
C PRO A 110 15.72 -17.65 19.61
N ALA A 111 15.30 -17.11 20.76
CA ALA A 111 14.03 -17.46 21.39
C ALA A 111 12.82 -16.99 20.57
N ALA A 112 12.86 -15.78 20.00
CA ALA A 112 11.81 -15.26 19.12
C ALA A 112 11.69 -16.06 17.82
N ARG A 113 12.83 -16.49 17.25
CA ARG A 113 12.87 -17.36 16.07
C ARG A 113 12.20 -18.71 16.33
N ILE A 114 12.48 -19.31 17.48
CA ILE A 114 11.80 -20.54 17.91
C ILE A 114 10.30 -20.25 17.99
N LEU A 115 9.85 -19.27 18.77
CA LEU A 115 8.42 -18.97 18.91
C LEU A 115 7.70 -18.76 17.56
N MET A 116 8.29 -18.02 16.61
CA MET A 116 7.74 -17.88 15.25
C MET A 116 7.70 -19.19 14.46
N GLN A 117 8.65 -20.10 14.69
CA GLN A 117 8.67 -21.40 14.02
C GLN A 117 7.52 -22.28 14.52
N TRP A 118 7.19 -22.21 15.81
CA TRP A 118 6.06 -22.93 16.41
C TRP A 118 4.71 -22.37 15.97
N SER A 119 4.61 -21.06 15.68
CA SER A 119 3.36 -20.47 15.17
C SER A 119 3.01 -20.91 13.73
N GLN A 120 3.95 -21.50 12.99
CA GLN A 120 3.70 -22.03 11.64
C GLN A 120 3.20 -23.48 11.62
N VAL A 121 3.25 -24.20 12.74
CA VAL A 121 2.83 -25.62 12.85
C VAL A 121 1.55 -25.80 13.66
N LEU A 122 1.16 -24.81 14.45
CA LEU A 122 -0.07 -24.83 15.24
C LEU A 122 -1.13 -23.96 14.57
N ALA A 123 -2.39 -24.39 14.65
CA ALA A 123 -3.50 -23.58 14.13
C ALA A 123 -3.73 -22.34 15.00
N PRO A 124 -4.20 -21.20 14.46
CA PRO A 124 -4.37 -19.96 15.22
C PRO A 124 -5.21 -20.10 16.50
N HIS A 125 -6.27 -20.91 16.46
CA HIS A 125 -7.13 -21.16 17.62
C HIS A 125 -6.44 -21.97 18.73
N GLN A 126 -5.37 -22.70 18.41
CA GLN A 126 -4.55 -23.42 19.39
C GLN A 126 -3.52 -22.48 20.05
N LEU A 127 -3.09 -21.43 19.35
CA LEU A 127 -2.12 -20.44 19.83
C LEU A 127 -2.77 -19.30 20.63
N ASN A 128 -4.02 -18.94 20.30
CA ASN A 128 -4.77 -17.86 20.94
C ASN A 128 -6.18 -18.31 21.35
N PRO A 129 -6.30 -19.19 22.36
CA PRO A 129 -7.60 -19.70 22.80
C PRO A 129 -8.51 -18.61 23.38
N LEU A 130 -7.93 -17.49 23.84
CA LEU A 130 -8.65 -16.35 24.41
C LEU A 130 -9.08 -15.29 23.37
N GLN A 131 -8.76 -15.50 22.08
CA GLN A 131 -9.09 -14.58 20.98
C GLN A 131 -8.64 -13.12 21.18
N LEU A 132 -7.55 -12.89 21.92
CA LEU A 132 -7.00 -11.54 22.11
C LEU A 132 -6.54 -10.97 20.76
N ASN A 133 -6.99 -9.77 20.41
CA ASN A 133 -6.61 -9.11 19.16
C ASN A 133 -6.17 -7.65 19.44
N PRO A 134 -4.89 -7.42 19.76
CA PRO A 134 -4.37 -6.08 20.06
C PRO A 134 -4.62 -5.06 18.93
N LEU A 135 -4.65 -5.51 17.68
CA LEU A 135 -4.95 -4.66 16.53
C LEU A 135 -6.41 -4.20 16.54
N ARG A 136 -7.36 -5.06 16.96
CA ARG A 136 -8.76 -4.67 17.17
C ARG A 136 -8.86 -3.52 18.18
N ASP A 137 -8.25 -3.70 19.34
CA ASP A 137 -8.31 -2.72 20.43
C ASP A 137 -7.66 -1.38 20.04
N VAL A 138 -6.60 -1.42 19.24
CA VAL A 138 -6.00 -0.20 18.68
C VAL A 138 -6.95 0.45 17.68
N LEU A 139 -7.53 -0.31 16.74
CA LEU A 139 -8.44 0.23 15.73
C LEU A 139 -9.69 0.86 16.34
N GLU A 140 -10.34 0.18 17.29
CA GLU A 140 -11.56 0.69 17.96
C GLU A 140 -11.29 1.98 18.75
N ARG A 141 -10.07 2.17 19.27
CA ARG A 141 -9.68 3.40 19.96
C ARG A 141 -9.28 4.55 19.03
N HIS A 142 -8.78 4.24 17.84
CA HIS A 142 -8.19 5.24 16.93
C HIS A 142 -9.06 5.57 15.72
N VAL A 143 -10.13 4.82 15.48
CA VAL A 143 -10.97 4.97 14.28
C VAL A 143 -12.45 5.02 14.66
N ASP A 144 -13.06 6.17 14.40
CA ASP A 144 -14.51 6.35 14.40
C ASP A 144 -15.08 5.84 13.07
N PHE A 145 -15.46 4.56 13.03
CA PHE A 145 -16.00 3.91 11.83
C PHE A 145 -17.37 4.43 11.42
N GLU A 146 -18.20 4.90 12.36
CA GLU A 146 -19.50 5.51 12.04
C GLU A 146 -19.30 6.81 11.25
N ARG A 147 -18.41 7.68 11.75
CA ARG A 147 -18.03 8.90 11.03
C ARG A 147 -17.40 8.58 9.69
N LEU A 148 -16.55 7.55 9.61
CA LEU A 148 -15.92 7.15 8.36
C LEU A 148 -16.95 6.72 7.29
N ARG A 149 -18.02 6.02 7.70
CA ARG A 149 -19.14 5.67 6.80
C ARG A 149 -19.89 6.88 6.29
N ARG A 150 -20.11 7.88 7.15
CA ARG A 150 -20.97 9.04 6.86
C ARG A 150 -20.25 10.21 6.17
N ASP A 151 -19.07 10.55 6.67
CA ASP A 151 -18.44 11.86 6.46
C ASP A 151 -17.07 11.77 5.77
N SER A 152 -16.62 10.58 5.37
CA SER A 152 -15.29 10.45 4.76
C SER A 152 -15.18 11.27 3.48
N PRO A 153 -14.17 12.17 3.39
CA PRO A 153 -13.97 12.98 2.19
C PRO A 153 -13.31 12.18 1.05
N VAL A 154 -12.88 10.94 1.33
CA VAL A 154 -12.11 10.11 0.40
C VAL A 154 -12.84 8.79 0.15
N ARG A 155 -12.85 8.33 -1.11
CA ARG A 155 -13.41 7.01 -1.45
C ARG A 155 -12.45 5.89 -1.05
N LEU A 156 -12.87 5.04 -0.11
CA LEU A 156 -12.09 3.90 0.34
C LEU A 156 -12.42 2.65 -0.46
N PHE A 157 -11.38 1.87 -0.79
CA PHE A 157 -11.48 0.55 -1.40
C PHE A 157 -10.55 -0.42 -0.66
N ILE A 158 -11.12 -1.16 0.29
CA ILE A 158 -10.35 -2.05 1.15
C ILE A 158 -10.49 -3.48 0.67
N ALA A 159 -9.36 -4.09 0.29
CA ALA A 159 -9.34 -5.45 -0.24
C ALA A 159 -9.34 -6.48 0.89
N ALA A 160 -10.19 -7.50 0.75
CA ALA A 160 -10.10 -8.75 1.50
C ALA A 160 -10.35 -9.94 0.55
N THR A 161 -9.81 -11.10 0.91
CA THR A 161 -9.97 -12.33 0.14
C THR A 161 -11.00 -13.21 0.82
N GLN A 162 -12.09 -13.57 0.13
CA GLN A 162 -13.03 -14.55 0.66
C GLN A 162 -12.31 -15.93 0.71
N ALA A 163 -12.23 -16.52 1.90
CA ALA A 163 -11.31 -17.61 2.21
C ALA A 163 -11.64 -18.93 1.50
N ASN A 164 -12.92 -19.20 1.23
CA ASN A 164 -13.38 -20.45 0.63
C ASN A 164 -13.29 -20.45 -0.91
N THR A 165 -13.28 -19.28 -1.54
CA THR A 165 -13.39 -19.12 -3.00
C THR A 165 -12.20 -18.41 -3.62
N GLY A 166 -11.35 -17.76 -2.82
CA GLY A 166 -10.24 -16.92 -3.28
C GLY A 166 -10.68 -15.62 -3.97
N ARG A 167 -11.99 -15.29 -3.95
CA ARG A 167 -12.53 -14.11 -4.62
C ARG A 167 -12.17 -12.83 -3.86
N LEU A 168 -11.78 -11.81 -4.61
CA LEU A 168 -11.62 -10.45 -4.11
C LEU A 168 -12.97 -9.87 -3.70
N ARG A 169 -13.07 -9.34 -2.47
CA ARG A 169 -14.11 -8.39 -2.06
C ARG A 169 -13.46 -7.03 -1.79
N LEU A 170 -14.00 -5.98 -2.42
CA LEU A 170 -13.59 -4.60 -2.20
C LEU A 170 -14.66 -3.89 -1.37
N PHE A 171 -14.38 -3.71 -0.08
CA PHE A 171 -15.27 -2.99 0.82
C PHE A 171 -15.15 -1.48 0.59
N ARG A 172 -16.30 -0.80 0.57
CA ARG A 172 -16.38 0.66 0.35
C ARG A 172 -16.74 1.39 1.64
N ASN A 173 -16.70 2.73 1.61
CA ASN A 173 -16.96 3.59 2.78
C ASN A 173 -18.14 3.13 3.64
N ALA A 174 -19.30 2.82 3.04
CA ALA A 174 -20.52 2.43 3.75
C ALA A 174 -20.41 1.11 4.54
N GLU A 175 -19.46 0.24 4.18
CA GLU A 175 -19.23 -1.06 4.84
C GLU A 175 -18.07 -0.99 5.83
N MET A 176 -17.37 0.15 5.95
CA MET A 176 -16.15 0.23 6.78
C MET A 176 -16.46 -0.11 8.23
N SER A 177 -15.80 -1.13 8.76
CA SER A 177 -15.89 -1.54 10.15
C SER A 177 -14.52 -2.02 10.63
N VAL A 178 -14.39 -2.22 11.94
CA VAL A 178 -13.20 -2.86 12.51
C VAL A 178 -12.98 -4.26 11.92
N ASP A 179 -14.04 -5.01 11.64
CA ASP A 179 -13.93 -6.35 11.04
C ASP A 179 -13.41 -6.29 9.61
N VAL A 180 -13.84 -5.30 8.81
CA VAL A 180 -13.27 -5.07 7.47
C VAL A 180 -11.79 -4.76 7.53
N ALA A 181 -11.37 -3.91 8.46
CA ALA A 181 -9.95 -3.61 8.66
C ALA A 181 -9.16 -4.87 9.04
N LEU A 182 -9.65 -5.63 10.03
CA LEU A 182 -9.02 -6.87 10.49
C LEU A 182 -8.98 -7.94 9.38
N ALA A 183 -10.06 -8.11 8.62
CA ALA A 183 -10.11 -9.03 7.49
C ALA A 183 -9.04 -8.70 6.46
N SER A 184 -8.86 -7.42 6.13
CA SER A 184 -7.84 -6.97 5.16
C SER A 184 -6.40 -7.29 5.60
N ALA A 185 -6.15 -7.44 6.91
CA ALA A 185 -4.85 -7.78 7.49
C ALA A 185 -4.77 -9.21 8.08
N CYS A 186 -5.75 -10.06 7.80
CA CYS A 186 -5.88 -11.38 8.43
C CYS A 186 -4.99 -12.42 7.74
N LEU A 187 -3.79 -12.63 8.27
CA LEU A 187 -2.91 -13.72 7.82
C LEU A 187 -3.38 -15.06 8.43
N PRO A 188 -3.76 -16.06 7.62
CA PRO A 188 -4.38 -17.30 8.10
C PRO A 188 -3.48 -18.18 8.97
N THR A 189 -2.16 -17.99 8.89
CA THR A 189 -1.20 -18.67 9.76
C THR A 189 -1.09 -18.04 11.15
N LEU A 190 -1.61 -16.82 11.33
CA LEU A 190 -1.50 -16.07 12.59
C LEU A 190 -2.85 -15.84 13.27
N HIS A 191 -3.91 -15.67 12.48
CA HIS A 191 -5.25 -15.35 12.97
C HIS A 191 -6.32 -16.24 12.32
N PRO A 192 -7.40 -16.59 13.06
CA PRO A 192 -8.57 -17.20 12.45
C PRO A 192 -9.22 -16.23 11.45
N ALA A 193 -9.91 -16.78 10.45
CA ALA A 193 -10.62 -15.98 9.46
C ALA A 193 -11.62 -15.03 10.13
N VAL A 194 -11.71 -13.80 9.61
CA VAL A 194 -12.67 -12.82 10.09
C VAL A 194 -14.01 -13.05 9.40
N LEU A 195 -15.08 -13.18 10.16
CA LEU A 195 -16.42 -13.36 9.62
C LEU A 195 -17.08 -12.01 9.37
N ILE A 196 -17.53 -11.77 8.14
CA ILE A 196 -18.31 -10.58 7.76
C ILE A 196 -19.53 -11.08 7.01
N ASP A 197 -20.72 -10.74 7.49
CA ASP A 197 -22.00 -11.22 6.95
C ASP A 197 -22.09 -12.76 6.87
N GLY A 198 -21.44 -13.47 7.80
CA GLY A 198 -21.39 -14.94 7.85
C GLY A 198 -20.34 -15.58 6.91
N GLU A 199 -19.63 -14.79 6.10
CA GLU A 199 -18.62 -15.27 5.17
C GLU A 199 -17.20 -15.09 5.74
N PRO A 200 -16.30 -16.08 5.58
CA PRO A 200 -14.92 -15.98 6.09
C PRO A 200 -14.00 -15.21 5.15
N TYR A 201 -13.22 -14.30 5.72
CA TYR A 201 -12.26 -13.49 5.00
C TYR A 201 -10.83 -13.59 5.56
N TRP A 202 -9.88 -13.53 4.65
CA TRP A 202 -8.43 -13.39 4.88
C TRP A 202 -7.91 -12.09 4.27
N ASP A 203 -6.63 -11.83 4.52
CA ASP A 203 -5.89 -10.69 3.99
C ASP A 203 -6.15 -10.49 2.48
N GLY A 204 -6.36 -9.23 2.08
CA GLY A 204 -6.58 -8.89 0.68
C GLY A 204 -5.38 -9.22 -0.21
N GLY A 205 -4.20 -9.40 0.38
CA GLY A 205 -2.95 -9.78 -0.25
C GLY A 205 -3.11 -10.92 -1.24
N TYR A 206 -3.88 -11.95 -0.89
CA TYR A 206 -4.08 -13.13 -1.74
C TYR A 206 -4.87 -12.85 -3.03
N SER A 207 -5.56 -11.71 -3.13
CA SER A 207 -6.42 -11.39 -4.28
C SER A 207 -6.19 -10.02 -4.92
N ALA A 208 -5.70 -9.01 -4.19
CA ALA A 208 -5.26 -7.72 -4.73
C ALA A 208 -4.35 -6.94 -3.75
N ASN A 209 -3.16 -6.49 -4.20
CA ASN A 209 -2.21 -5.78 -3.33
C ASN A 209 -1.25 -4.80 -4.06
N PRO A 210 -1.60 -3.51 -4.19
CA PRO A 210 -2.93 -2.93 -4.02
C PRO A 210 -3.82 -3.15 -5.26
N ALA A 211 -5.12 -2.93 -5.13
CA ALA A 211 -6.06 -2.92 -6.27
C ALA A 211 -6.02 -1.56 -7.01
N LEU A 212 -5.99 -1.54 -8.35
CA LEU A 212 -5.93 -0.30 -9.16
C LEU A 212 -7.26 0.04 -9.85
N PHE A 213 -7.94 -0.95 -10.42
CA PHE A 213 -9.22 -0.86 -11.10
C PHE A 213 -10.30 -0.12 -10.32
N PRO A 214 -10.51 -0.31 -8.99
CA PRO A 214 -11.49 0.49 -8.27
C PRO A 214 -11.24 2.00 -8.38
N LEU A 215 -9.97 2.43 -8.38
CA LEU A 215 -9.61 3.85 -8.53
C LEU A 215 -9.86 4.32 -9.97
N VAL A 216 -9.57 3.48 -10.95
CA VAL A 216 -9.86 3.78 -12.36
C VAL A 216 -11.36 3.97 -12.59
N GLN A 217 -12.18 3.07 -12.06
CA GLN A 217 -13.62 2.98 -12.31
C GLN A 217 -14.45 3.97 -11.48
N HIS A 218 -14.02 4.28 -10.25
CA HIS A 218 -14.85 5.00 -9.29
C HIS A 218 -14.23 6.29 -8.76
N ALA A 219 -12.91 6.49 -8.90
CA ALA A 219 -12.29 7.77 -8.59
C ALA A 219 -12.46 8.75 -9.78
N ARG A 220 -12.47 10.04 -9.47
CA ARG A 220 -12.53 11.16 -10.40
C ARG A 220 -11.13 11.67 -10.75
N ALA A 221 -10.17 11.55 -9.83
CA ALA A 221 -8.79 11.96 -10.05
C ALA A 221 -8.19 11.23 -11.25
N PRO A 222 -7.59 11.93 -12.23
CA PRO A 222 -6.87 11.31 -13.34
C PRO A 222 -5.49 10.79 -12.93
N ASP A 223 -4.90 11.37 -11.87
CA ASP A 223 -3.61 10.97 -11.34
C ASP A 223 -3.78 9.88 -10.26
N LEU A 224 -2.99 8.81 -10.39
CA LEU A 224 -2.96 7.68 -9.45
C LEU A 224 -1.52 7.45 -9.01
N LEU A 225 -1.24 7.64 -7.72
CA LEU A 225 0.05 7.36 -7.09
C LEU A 225 0.01 5.99 -6.42
N ILE A 226 0.90 5.11 -6.87
CA ILE A 226 1.09 3.76 -6.35
C ILE A 226 2.24 3.82 -5.34
N VAL A 227 2.02 3.28 -4.15
CA VAL A 227 3.05 3.10 -3.12
C VAL A 227 3.37 1.62 -3.02
N LEU A 228 4.58 1.23 -3.45
CA LEU A 228 5.04 -0.15 -3.41
C LEU A 228 6.10 -0.35 -2.33
N LEU A 229 5.86 -1.32 -1.45
CA LEU A 229 6.75 -1.73 -0.35
C LEU A 229 7.67 -2.89 -0.74
N SER A 230 7.31 -3.68 -1.75
CA SER A 230 8.12 -4.81 -2.21
C SER A 230 8.52 -4.68 -3.67
N ASN A 231 9.79 -4.95 -3.97
CA ASN A 231 10.26 -5.14 -5.34
C ASN A 231 10.18 -6.63 -5.71
N PRO A 232 9.51 -7.01 -6.82
CA PRO A 232 9.48 -8.40 -7.28
C PRO A 232 10.82 -8.92 -7.82
N GLN A 233 11.85 -8.06 -7.98
CA GLN A 233 13.17 -8.48 -8.45
C GLN A 233 14.00 -9.08 -7.31
N HIS A 234 14.21 -10.39 -7.36
CA HIS A 234 15.07 -11.11 -6.42
C HIS A 234 16.36 -11.56 -7.11
N THR A 235 17.49 -11.40 -6.42
CA THR A 235 18.82 -11.76 -6.96
C THR A 235 19.14 -13.25 -6.84
N ALA A 236 18.58 -13.95 -5.84
CA ALA A 236 18.82 -15.36 -5.59
C ALA A 236 17.53 -16.19 -5.61
N THR A 237 17.67 -17.43 -6.12
CA THR A 237 16.61 -18.45 -6.07
C THR A 237 16.59 -19.08 -4.68
N PRO A 238 15.42 -19.14 -4.00
CA PRO A 238 15.32 -19.72 -2.67
C PRO A 238 15.57 -21.24 -2.73
N THR A 239 16.40 -21.75 -1.82
CA THR A 239 16.77 -23.17 -1.76
C THR A 239 16.26 -23.88 -0.49
N SER A 240 15.99 -23.15 0.58
CA SER A 240 15.42 -23.71 1.80
C SER A 240 13.88 -23.76 1.74
N VAL A 241 13.27 -24.72 2.43
CA VAL A 241 11.79 -24.83 2.51
C VAL A 241 11.16 -23.55 3.08
N ALA A 242 11.81 -22.91 4.05
CA ALA A 242 11.34 -21.67 4.65
C ALA A 242 11.35 -20.52 3.63
N ASP A 243 12.46 -20.36 2.89
CA ASP A 243 12.59 -19.30 1.89
C ASP A 243 11.65 -19.53 0.70
N ILE A 244 11.44 -20.79 0.29
CA ILE A 244 10.49 -21.15 -0.77
C ILE A 244 9.06 -20.78 -0.35
N ARG A 245 8.65 -21.07 0.89
CA ARG A 245 7.33 -20.69 1.40
C ARG A 245 7.13 -19.18 1.44
N LEU A 246 8.12 -18.44 1.94
CA LEU A 246 8.09 -16.98 1.98
C LEU A 246 8.01 -16.38 0.56
N ARG A 247 8.83 -16.89 -0.37
CA ARG A 247 8.79 -16.47 -1.77
C ARG A 247 7.46 -16.78 -2.43
N ALA A 248 6.90 -17.97 -2.21
CA ALA A 248 5.60 -18.35 -2.77
C ALA A 248 4.48 -17.44 -2.26
N LEU A 249 4.49 -17.08 -0.97
CA LEU A 249 3.54 -16.13 -0.39
C LEU A 249 3.69 -14.74 -1.00
N GLU A 250 4.92 -14.25 -1.14
CA GLU A 250 5.21 -12.95 -1.74
C GLU A 250 4.78 -12.89 -3.22
N ILE A 251 5.05 -13.94 -4.00
CA ILE A 251 4.55 -14.07 -5.37
C ILE A 251 3.03 -14.05 -5.38
N GLY A 252 2.39 -14.82 -4.50
CA GLY A 252 0.93 -14.84 -4.36
C GLY A 252 0.36 -13.44 -4.11
N PHE A 253 1.00 -12.67 -3.24
CA PHE A 253 0.57 -11.31 -2.90
C PHE A 253 0.74 -10.31 -4.04
N ASN A 254 1.80 -10.46 -4.84
CA ASN A 254 2.12 -9.51 -5.90
C ASN A 254 1.48 -9.86 -7.26
N ALA A 255 1.13 -11.12 -7.48
CA ALA A 255 0.70 -11.60 -8.80
C ALA A 255 -0.57 -10.89 -9.32
N ALA A 256 -1.53 -10.59 -8.45
CA ALA A 256 -2.75 -9.89 -8.84
C ALA A 256 -2.47 -8.45 -9.28
N PHE A 257 -1.69 -7.71 -8.49
CA PHE A 257 -1.26 -6.35 -8.82
C PHE A 257 -0.48 -6.29 -10.13
N LEU A 258 0.48 -7.21 -10.34
CA LEU A 258 1.28 -7.24 -11.56
C LEU A 258 0.42 -7.43 -12.81
N ARG A 259 -0.52 -8.38 -12.77
CA ARG A 259 -1.46 -8.60 -13.89
C ARG A 259 -2.33 -7.37 -14.14
N GLU A 260 -2.82 -6.75 -13.08
CA GLU A 260 -3.67 -5.57 -13.15
C GLU A 260 -2.92 -4.35 -13.69
N ALA A 261 -1.68 -4.11 -13.25
CA ALA A 261 -0.85 -3.01 -13.70
C ALA A 261 -0.49 -3.15 -15.20
N VAL A 262 -0.13 -4.36 -15.65
CA VAL A 262 0.16 -4.64 -17.07
C VAL A 262 -1.10 -4.44 -17.93
N ALA A 263 -2.22 -5.06 -17.54
CA ALA A 263 -3.47 -4.94 -18.29
C ALA A 263 -3.96 -3.48 -18.37
N LEU A 264 -3.81 -2.72 -17.29
CA LEU A 264 -4.16 -1.29 -17.28
C LEU A 264 -3.22 -0.47 -18.15
N GLY A 265 -1.92 -0.77 -18.13
CA GLY A 265 -0.93 -0.13 -19.01
C GLY A 265 -1.27 -0.34 -20.49
N GLU A 266 -1.55 -1.58 -20.88
CA GLU A 266 -1.98 -1.95 -22.23
C GLU A 266 -3.28 -1.25 -22.64
N ALA A 267 -4.30 -1.26 -21.77
CA ALA A 267 -5.57 -0.58 -22.03
C ALA A 267 -5.39 0.93 -22.21
N CYS A 268 -4.52 1.57 -21.41
CA CYS A 268 -4.19 2.99 -21.56
C CYS A 268 -3.46 3.28 -22.87
N ALA A 269 -2.49 2.44 -23.24
CA ALA A 269 -1.73 2.58 -24.48
C ALA A 269 -2.66 2.46 -25.70
N GLN A 270 -3.55 1.46 -25.72
CA GLN A 270 -4.52 1.27 -26.78
C GLN A 270 -5.50 2.45 -26.89
N ALA A 271 -6.01 2.94 -25.75
CA ALA A 271 -6.95 4.07 -25.73
C ALA A 271 -6.33 5.39 -26.22
N ARG A 272 -5.01 5.56 -26.14
CA ARG A 272 -4.29 6.77 -26.61
C ARG A 272 -4.02 6.79 -28.12
N HIS A 273 -4.25 5.69 -28.83
CA HIS A 273 -4.17 5.61 -30.30
C HIS A 273 -5.52 5.22 -30.96
N PRO A 274 -6.60 5.98 -30.73
CA PRO A 274 -7.90 5.65 -31.29
C PRO A 274 -8.02 6.16 -32.73
N THR A 275 -8.67 5.39 -33.60
CA THR A 275 -9.24 5.91 -34.86
C THR A 275 -10.46 6.80 -34.59
N PHE A 276 -11.23 6.53 -33.52
CA PHE A 276 -12.31 7.38 -32.98
C PHE A 276 -12.49 7.13 -31.46
N VAL A 277 -12.53 8.19 -30.62
CA VAL A 277 -12.85 8.07 -29.17
C VAL A 277 -14.34 8.28 -28.94
N ILE A 278 -15.06 7.23 -28.52
CA ILE A 278 -16.53 7.31 -28.39
C ILE A 278 -16.97 7.10 -26.93
N GLY A 279 -16.29 6.21 -26.20
CA GLY A 279 -16.73 5.77 -24.87
C GLY A 279 -16.28 6.68 -23.71
N ALA A 280 -17.12 6.79 -22.67
CA ALA A 280 -16.72 7.44 -21.41
C ALA A 280 -15.54 6.74 -20.73
N GLN A 281 -15.47 5.41 -20.83
CA GLN A 281 -14.37 4.60 -20.30
C GLN A 281 -13.06 4.83 -21.06
N GLU A 282 -13.12 4.93 -22.38
CA GLU A 282 -11.95 5.23 -23.21
C GLU A 282 -11.40 6.64 -22.90
N ARG A 283 -12.28 7.64 -22.78
CA ARG A 283 -11.90 8.98 -22.30
C ARG A 283 -11.28 8.96 -20.91
N ARG A 284 -11.74 8.06 -20.03
CA ARG A 284 -11.15 7.88 -18.70
C ARG A 284 -9.73 7.34 -18.82
N LEU A 285 -9.52 6.25 -19.58
CA LEU A 285 -8.21 5.62 -19.78
C LEU A 285 -7.18 6.57 -20.41
N VAL A 286 -7.56 7.35 -21.42
CA VAL A 286 -6.66 8.35 -22.05
C VAL A 286 -6.12 9.36 -21.05
N ARG A 287 -6.95 9.75 -20.06
CA ARG A 287 -6.62 10.79 -19.08
C ARG A 287 -5.84 10.25 -17.88
N LEU A 288 -5.73 8.93 -17.71
CA LEU A 288 -5.03 8.36 -16.57
C LEU A 288 -3.54 8.67 -16.63
N ARG A 289 -2.99 9.02 -15.47
CA ARG A 289 -1.57 9.27 -15.24
C ARG A 289 -1.14 8.51 -14.01
N PHE A 290 -0.10 7.71 -14.17
CA PHE A 290 0.42 6.88 -13.09
C PHE A 290 1.67 7.50 -12.49
N HIS A 291 1.78 7.39 -11.19
CA HIS A 291 2.92 7.78 -10.40
C HIS A 291 3.34 6.63 -9.49
N LEU A 292 4.61 6.60 -9.12
CA LEU A 292 5.17 5.55 -8.28
C LEU A 292 6.08 6.15 -7.21
N ILE A 293 5.85 5.75 -5.97
CA ILE A 293 6.83 5.79 -4.89
C ILE A 293 7.06 4.33 -4.50
N ASP A 294 8.21 3.79 -4.89
CA ASP A 294 8.65 2.48 -4.48
C ASP A 294 9.66 2.59 -3.34
N ALA A 295 9.72 1.52 -2.55
CA ALA A 295 10.57 1.41 -1.39
C ALA A 295 11.79 0.50 -1.61
N SER A 296 12.11 0.17 -2.87
CA SER A 296 13.10 -0.85 -3.22
C SER A 296 14.50 -0.54 -2.66
N ASP A 297 14.93 0.71 -2.74
CA ASP A 297 16.26 1.12 -2.28
C ASP A 297 16.40 0.97 -0.75
N ALA A 298 15.34 1.30 -0.01
CA ALA A 298 15.35 1.29 1.45
C ALA A 298 15.04 -0.08 2.05
N LEU A 299 14.17 -0.87 1.41
CA LEU A 299 13.69 -2.15 1.97
C LEU A 299 14.24 -3.39 1.24
N GLY A 300 14.85 -3.26 0.07
CA GLY A 300 15.29 -4.40 -0.75
C GLY A 300 16.35 -5.29 -0.10
N HIS A 301 17.08 -4.78 0.89
CA HIS A 301 18.09 -5.52 1.65
C HIS A 301 17.54 -6.17 2.94
N LEU A 302 16.30 -5.87 3.32
CA LEU A 302 15.72 -6.36 4.57
C LEU A 302 15.20 -7.78 4.42
N SER A 303 15.37 -8.58 5.47
CA SER A 303 14.78 -9.92 5.52
C SER A 303 13.25 -9.86 5.51
N ALA A 304 12.60 -10.82 4.85
CA ALA A 304 11.14 -10.94 4.81
C ALA A 304 10.51 -11.04 6.22
N HIS A 305 11.25 -11.55 7.21
CA HIS A 305 10.79 -11.63 8.60
C HIS A 305 10.53 -10.26 9.25
N THR A 306 11.23 -9.21 8.80
CA THR A 306 11.05 -7.84 9.34
C THR A 306 9.65 -7.28 9.06
N ARG A 307 8.91 -7.85 8.10
CA ARG A 307 7.49 -7.52 7.84
C ARG A 307 6.58 -7.85 9.02
N MET A 308 7.00 -8.74 9.91
CA MET A 308 6.22 -9.16 11.08
C MET A 308 6.71 -8.49 12.37
N LEU A 309 7.56 -7.47 12.27
CA LEU A 309 8.22 -6.88 13.43
C LEU A 309 7.68 -5.47 13.75
N PRO A 310 6.69 -5.34 14.66
CA PRO A 310 6.19 -4.04 15.11
C PRO A 310 7.09 -3.47 16.23
N HIS A 311 8.39 -3.33 15.96
CA HIS A 311 9.39 -2.80 16.90
C HIS A 311 9.54 -1.28 16.74
N ARG A 312 9.33 -0.51 17.82
CA ARG A 312 9.19 0.95 17.75
C ARG A 312 10.33 1.69 17.01
N PRO A 313 11.63 1.50 17.35
CA PRO A 313 12.72 2.12 16.61
C PRO A 313 12.72 1.79 15.11
N PHE A 314 12.38 0.55 14.76
CA PHE A 314 12.33 0.11 13.36
C PHE A 314 11.16 0.75 12.61
N LEU A 315 9.98 0.83 13.24
CA LEU A 315 8.82 1.52 12.66
C LEU A 315 9.11 3.01 12.44
N GLN A 316 9.78 3.67 13.39
CA GLN A 316 10.20 5.07 13.25
C GLN A 316 11.23 5.25 12.14
N TRP A 317 12.20 4.34 12.02
CA TRP A 317 13.15 4.37 10.92
C TRP A 317 12.45 4.22 9.57
N LEU A 318 11.51 3.28 9.43
CA LEU A 318 10.71 3.09 8.22
C LEU A 318 9.92 4.35 7.87
N PHE A 319 9.29 4.99 8.86
CA PHE A 319 8.59 6.26 8.70
C PHE A 319 9.50 7.34 8.10
N GLU A 320 10.71 7.51 8.64
CA GLU A 320 11.65 8.50 8.12
C GLU A 320 12.14 8.17 6.70
N GLN A 321 12.34 6.89 6.37
CA GLN A 321 12.66 6.48 4.99
C GLN A 321 11.53 6.84 4.01
N GLY A 322 10.27 6.60 4.41
CA GLY A 322 9.09 6.96 3.62
C GLY A 322 8.96 8.47 3.40
N ARG A 323 9.19 9.26 4.45
CA ARG A 323 9.23 10.73 4.38
C ARG A 323 10.31 11.21 3.43
N ALA A 324 11.53 10.72 3.59
CA ALA A 324 12.69 11.11 2.79
C ALA A 324 12.47 10.82 1.29
N ARG A 325 12.03 9.60 0.94
CA ARG A 325 11.70 9.25 -0.45
C ARG A 325 10.62 10.15 -1.03
N THR A 326 9.58 10.44 -0.25
CA THR A 326 8.46 11.26 -0.73
C THR A 326 8.85 12.71 -0.92
N ARG A 327 9.70 13.27 -0.05
CA ARG A 327 10.26 14.62 -0.23
C ARG A 327 11.10 14.71 -1.49
N ALA A 328 11.95 13.71 -1.76
CA ALA A 328 12.71 13.63 -3.00
C ALA A 328 11.78 13.54 -4.22
N TRP A 329 10.76 12.67 -4.18
CA TRP A 329 9.76 12.55 -5.24
C TRP A 329 8.99 13.86 -5.45
N LEU A 330 8.58 14.56 -4.39
CA LEU A 330 7.89 15.85 -4.48
C LEU A 330 8.76 16.96 -5.12
N ALA A 331 10.07 16.90 -4.92
CA ALA A 331 11.03 17.84 -5.48
C ALA A 331 11.28 17.60 -6.98
N HIS A 332 11.37 16.35 -7.41
CA HIS A 332 11.70 15.99 -8.79
C HIS A 332 10.48 15.77 -9.69
N GLU A 333 9.45 15.12 -9.15
CA GLU A 333 8.33 14.56 -9.92
C GLU A 333 6.98 15.16 -9.52
N GLY A 334 6.86 15.71 -8.30
CA GLY A 334 5.60 16.24 -7.77
C GLY A 334 4.96 17.35 -8.62
N CYS A 335 5.76 18.11 -9.38
CA CYS A 335 5.24 19.12 -10.30
C CYS A 335 4.53 18.51 -11.52
N ARG A 336 4.80 17.25 -11.88
CA ARG A 336 4.21 16.53 -13.01
C ARG A 336 2.80 16.01 -12.73
N VAL A 337 2.45 15.75 -11.47
CA VAL A 337 1.06 15.41 -11.10
C VAL A 337 0.12 16.48 -11.66
N GLY A 338 -1.00 16.09 -12.25
CA GLY A 338 -1.89 17.06 -12.91
C GLY A 338 -1.49 17.37 -14.36
N GLN A 339 -0.30 16.95 -14.82
CA GLN A 339 0.23 17.21 -16.15
C GLN A 339 0.60 15.90 -16.88
N LEU A 340 1.56 15.13 -16.36
CA LEU A 340 2.13 13.92 -16.96
C LEU A 340 2.31 12.82 -15.89
N GLY A 341 2.13 11.56 -16.25
CA GLY A 341 2.53 10.43 -15.40
C GLY A 341 4.05 10.35 -15.25
N THR A 342 4.53 9.82 -14.13
CA THR A 342 5.97 9.67 -13.85
C THR A 342 6.45 8.24 -14.11
N VAL A 343 5.53 7.32 -14.44
CA VAL A 343 5.81 5.92 -14.76
C VAL A 343 4.90 5.44 -15.87
N ASP A 344 5.42 4.53 -16.70
CA ASP A 344 4.64 3.70 -17.62
C ASP A 344 4.51 2.29 -17.03
N LEU A 345 3.28 1.89 -16.69
CA LEU A 345 3.03 0.60 -16.03
C LEU A 345 3.37 -0.60 -16.92
N GLN A 346 3.13 -0.49 -18.23
CA GLN A 346 3.43 -1.57 -19.16
C GLN A 346 4.94 -1.72 -19.27
N ALA A 347 5.67 -0.62 -19.50
CA ALA A 347 7.13 -0.67 -19.64
C ALA A 347 7.85 -1.11 -18.36
N LEU A 348 7.26 -0.83 -17.19
CA LEU A 348 7.82 -1.18 -15.88
C LEU A 348 7.57 -2.63 -15.48
N PHE A 349 6.35 -3.15 -15.69
CA PHE A 349 5.94 -4.46 -15.17
C PHE A 349 5.80 -5.56 -16.22
N ALA A 350 5.77 -5.24 -17.52
CA ALA A 350 5.79 -6.27 -18.55
C ALA A 350 7.13 -7.01 -18.55
N CYS A 351 7.06 -8.33 -18.76
CA CYS A 351 8.25 -9.16 -18.89
C CYS A 351 9.01 -8.73 -20.16
N ARG A 352 10.21 -8.16 -20.00
CA ARG A 352 11.09 -7.90 -21.14
C ARG A 352 11.63 -9.24 -21.62
N SER A 353 11.22 -9.67 -22.81
CA SER A 353 11.79 -10.84 -23.47
C SER A 353 13.29 -10.60 -23.71
N PRO A 354 14.19 -11.57 -23.44
CA PRO A 354 15.63 -11.41 -23.68
C PRO A 354 16.00 -11.12 -25.15
N ALA A 355 15.06 -11.31 -26.09
CA ALA A 355 15.25 -11.08 -27.52
C ALA A 355 15.53 -9.61 -27.92
N THR A 356 15.26 -8.62 -27.06
CA THR A 356 15.57 -7.21 -27.36
C THR A 356 17.00 -6.79 -26.97
N LEU A 357 17.84 -7.70 -26.47
CA LEU A 357 19.25 -7.43 -26.18
C LEU A 357 20.17 -7.64 -27.40
N ASP A 358 19.70 -8.33 -28.43
CA ASP A 358 20.55 -8.76 -29.57
C ASP A 358 20.49 -7.77 -30.76
N ASP A 359 19.44 -6.96 -30.86
CA ASP A 359 19.29 -6.00 -31.97
C ASP A 359 20.17 -4.74 -31.80
N GLY A 360 20.67 -4.50 -30.59
CA GLY A 360 21.63 -3.43 -30.31
C GLY A 360 23.09 -3.84 -30.52
N ARG A 361 23.42 -5.14 -30.55
CA ARG A 361 24.80 -5.61 -30.77
C ARG A 361 25.14 -5.86 -32.23
N ARG A 362 24.15 -6.15 -33.08
CA ARG A 362 24.38 -6.31 -34.53
C ARG A 362 24.58 -5.00 -35.30
N ALA A 363 24.15 -3.86 -34.74
CA ALA A 363 24.38 -2.56 -35.37
C ALA A 363 25.85 -2.10 -35.24
N ASP A 364 26.54 -2.49 -34.16
CA ASP A 364 27.94 -2.11 -33.92
C ASP A 364 28.95 -3.00 -34.66
N GLU A 365 28.57 -4.23 -35.05
CA GLU A 365 29.45 -5.13 -35.83
C GLU A 365 29.40 -4.87 -37.36
N LEU A 366 28.40 -4.13 -37.86
CA LEU A 366 28.30 -3.76 -39.29
C LEU A 366 29.00 -2.44 -39.64
N LEU A 367 29.55 -1.72 -38.65
CA LEU A 367 30.35 -0.50 -38.85
C LEU A 367 31.85 -0.71 -38.64
N ALA A 368 32.28 -1.95 -38.41
CA ALA A 368 33.68 -2.33 -38.20
C ALA A 368 34.21 -3.35 -39.24
N GLY A 369 33.57 -3.48 -40.40
CA GLY A 369 33.96 -4.37 -41.50
C GLY A 369 34.40 -3.61 -42.75
#